data_AF-F5T381-F1
#
_entry.id   AF-F5T381-F1
#
_cell.length_a   1.000
_cell.length_b   1.000
_cell.length_c   1.000
_cell.angle_alpha   90.00
_cell.angle_beta   90.00
_cell.angle_gamma   90.00
#
_symmetry.space_group_name_H-M   'P 1'
#
loop_
_entity.id
_entity.type
_entity.pdbx_description
1 polymer ?
#
loop_
_entity_poly.entity_id
_entity_poly.type
_entity_poly.pdbx_seq_one_letter_code
_entity_poly.pdbx_strand_id
1 'polypeptide(L)' 'MPNPDTCSDSEWAAYVHYRNGAPGLKKEWWYHTPSGTWFIAERNTMTDKVNRTYLLGQEEAK' A
#
# COMPACT_ATOMS: atom_id res chain seq x y z
N MET A 1 -3.84 8.24 8.52
CA MET A 1 -5.22 7.94 8.93
C MET A 1 -5.77 9.20 9.59
N PRO A 2 -6.93 9.72 9.18
CA PRO A 2 -7.58 10.85 9.85
C PRO A 2 -8.09 10.44 11.24
N ASN A 3 -8.20 11.40 12.17
CA ASN A 3 -8.80 11.15 13.48
C ASN A 3 -10.33 10.97 13.29
N PRO A 4 -10.89 9.79 13.62
CA PRO A 4 -12.31 9.50 13.40
C PRO A 4 -13.26 10.39 14.21
N ASP A 5 -12.83 10.92 15.36
CA ASP A 5 -13.69 11.73 16.22
C ASP A 5 -13.84 13.18 15.73
N THR A 6 -12.95 13.62 14.83
CA THR A 6 -12.86 15.03 14.42
C THR A 6 -12.92 15.24 12.91
N CYS A 7 -12.78 14.18 12.10
CA CYS A 7 -12.83 14.32 10.65
C CYS A 7 -14.27 14.47 10.15
N SER A 8 -14.44 15.16 9.03
CA SER A 8 -15.70 15.18 8.30
C SER A 8 -16.02 13.82 7.68
N ASP A 9 -17.31 13.57 7.43
CA ASP A 9 -17.77 12.38 6.69
C ASP A 9 -17.07 12.22 5.33
N SER A 10 -16.80 13.33 4.63
CA SER A 10 -16.08 13.32 3.35
C SER A 10 -14.63 12.86 3.49
N GLU A 11 -13.92 13.30 4.53
CA GLU A 11 -12.54 12.88 4.80
C GLU A 11 -12.49 11.42 5.22
N TRP A 12 -13.45 11.00 6.03
CA TRP A 12 -13.58 9.60 6.43
C TRP A 12 -13.88 8.69 5.23
N ALA A 13 -14.85 9.06 4.39
CA ALA A 13 -15.19 8.32 3.18
C ALA A 13 -14.00 8.22 2.22
N ALA A 14 -13.22 9.31 2.07
CA ALA A 14 -12.02 9.30 1.26
C ALA A 14 -10.95 8.34 1.82
N TYR A 15 -10.74 8.34 3.12
CA TYR A 15 -9.79 7.43 3.76
C TYR A 15 -10.21 5.96 3.65
N VAL A 16 -11.49 5.64 3.87
CA VAL A 16 -11.97 4.26 3.87
C VAL A 16 -12.11 3.70 2.46
N HIS A 17 -12.73 4.47 1.55
CA HIS A 17 -13.18 3.95 0.26
C HIS A 17 -12.37 4.40 -0.94
N TYR A 18 -11.75 5.60 -0.91
CA TYR A 18 -11.11 6.13 -2.10
C TYR A 18 -9.70 5.56 -2.27
N ARG A 19 -9.42 5.00 -3.45
CA ARG A 19 -8.11 4.45 -3.82
C ARG A 19 -7.75 4.91 -5.22
N ASN A 20 -6.48 5.21 -5.46
CA ASN A 20 -6.00 5.51 -6.81
C ASN A 20 -5.83 4.19 -7.59
N GLY A 21 -6.82 3.86 -8.42
CA GLY A 21 -6.85 2.66 -9.25
C GLY A 21 -6.19 2.77 -10.62
N ALA A 22 -5.66 3.94 -11.01
CA ALA A 22 -5.01 4.09 -12.30
C ALA A 22 -3.73 3.22 -12.38
N PRO A 23 -3.48 2.52 -13.49
CA PRO A 23 -2.31 1.65 -13.64
C PRO A 23 -1.00 2.47 -13.60
N GLY A 24 0.05 1.85 -13.08
CA GLY A 24 1.37 2.47 -12.87
C GLY A 24 2.12 1.87 -11.69
N LEU A 25 3.18 2.55 -11.24
CA LEU A 25 3.94 2.12 -10.06
C LEU A 25 3.10 2.27 -8.78
N LYS A 26 2.90 1.18 -8.05
CA LYS A 26 2.14 1.11 -6.80
C LYS A 26 2.99 0.51 -5.69
N LYS A 27 2.75 0.97 -4.46
CA LYS A 27 3.19 0.32 -3.22
C LYS A 27 2.04 -0.52 -2.70
N GLU A 28 2.24 -1.82 -2.61
CA GLU A 28 1.21 -2.80 -2.27
C GLU A 28 1.63 -3.60 -1.04
N TRP A 29 0.67 -3.93 -0.18
CA TRP A 29 0.87 -4.90 0.89
C TRP A 29 0.65 -6.31 0.36
N TRP A 30 1.64 -7.18 0.57
CA TRP A 30 1.59 -8.58 0.18
C TRP A 30 1.77 -9.46 1.41
N TYR A 31 1.00 -10.55 1.49
CA TYR A 31 1.07 -11.53 2.56
C TYR A 31 1.59 -12.86 2.01
N HIS A 32 2.75 -13.29 2.48
CA HIS A 32 3.29 -14.60 2.15
C HIS A 32 2.76 -15.63 3.15
N THR A 33 1.68 -16.33 2.77
CA THR A 33 0.99 -17.30 3.62
C THR A 33 1.91 -18.35 4.25
N PRO A 34 2.89 -18.95 3.53
CA PRO A 34 3.77 -19.98 4.12
C PRO A 34 4.62 -19.48 5.29
N SER A 35 5.07 -18.23 5.27
CA SER A 35 5.90 -17.66 6.35
C SER A 35 5.11 -16.75 7.30
N GLY A 36 3.83 -16.51 7.02
CA GLY A 36 3.00 -15.57 7.77
C GLY A 36 3.51 -14.12 7.73
N THR A 37 4.29 -13.75 6.72
CA THR A 37 4.99 -12.45 6.67
C THR A 37 4.26 -11.47 5.78
N TRP A 38 4.00 -10.27 6.31
CA TRP A 38 3.60 -9.11 5.53
C TRP A 38 4.82 -8.31 5.09
N PHE A 39 4.83 -7.87 3.83
CA PHE A 39 5.88 -7.02 3.27
C PHE A 39 5.30 -6.06 2.22
N ILE A 40 6.07 -5.05 1.85
CA ILE A 40 5.71 -4.11 0.80
C ILE A 40 6.33 -4.58 -0.52
N ALA A 41 5.52 -4.60 -1.58
CA ALA A 41 5.98 -4.76 -2.95
C ALA A 41 5.77 -3.45 -3.72
N GLU A 42 6.83 -2.93 -4.34
CA GLU A 42 6.73 -1.87 -5.34
C GLU A 42 6.62 -2.50 -6.72
N ARG A 43 5.42 -2.46 -7.32
CA ARG A 43 5.11 -3.10 -8.59
C ARG A 43 4.51 -2.12 -9.57
N ASN A 44 4.98 -2.15 -10.81
CA ASN A 44 4.29 -1.47 -11.91
C ASN A 44 3.10 -2.33 -12.36
N THR A 45 1.90 -1.89 -12.01
CA THR A 45 0.63 -2.59 -12.31
C THR A 45 0.22 -2.54 -13.78
N MET A 46 0.89 -1.74 -14.61
CA MET A 46 0.71 -1.76 -16.07
C MET A 46 1.53 -2.88 -16.74
N THR A 47 2.72 -3.16 -16.22
CA THR A 47 3.69 -4.09 -16.86
C THR A 47 3.96 -5.35 -16.02
N ASP A 48 3.32 -5.47 -14.86
CA ASP A 48 3.55 -6.48 -13.83
C ASP A 48 5.01 -6.63 -13.34
N LYS A 49 5.86 -5.63 -13.63
CA LYS A 49 7.25 -5.62 -13.17
C LYS A 49 7.31 -5.28 -11.68
N VAL A 50 7.88 -6.17 -10.88
CA VAL A 50 8.24 -5.90 -9.48
C VAL A 50 9.60 -5.21 -9.46
N ASN A 51 9.65 -4.01 -8.89
CA ASN A 51 10.88 -3.22 -8.81
C ASN A 51 11.69 -3.58 -7.57
N ARG A 52 11.03 -3.70 -6.42
CA ARG A 52 11.65 -4.10 -5.14
C ARG A 52 10.61 -4.56 -4.12
N THR A 53 11.09 -5.26 -3.09
CA THR A 53 10.32 -5.69 -1.92
C THR A 53 11.09 -5.42 -0.65
N TYR A 54 10.42 -5.05 0.43
CA TYR A 54 11.05 -4.75 1.71
C TYR A 54 10.07 -4.90 2.89
N LEU A 55 10.59 -5.08 4.10
CA LEU A 55 9.79 -5.06 5.33
C LEU A 55 9.44 -3.62 5.71
N LEU A 56 8.29 -3.42 6.35
CA LEU A 56 7.88 -2.10 6.83
C LEU A 56 8.95 -1.50 7.75
N GLY A 57 9.36 -0.25 7.48
CA GLY A 57 10.44 0.42 8.21
C GLY A 57 11.85 0.09 7.70
N GLN A 58 11.96 -0.68 6.61
CA GLN A 58 13.21 -0.98 5.90
C GLN A 58 13.21 -0.44 4.47
N GLU A 59 12.59 0.72 4.22
CA GLU A 59 12.45 1.32 2.88
C GLU A 59 13.80 1.65 2.21
N GLU A 60 14.82 1.93 3.01
CA GLU A 60 16.16 2.38 2.57
C GLU A 60 17.23 1.28 2.66
N ALA A 61 16.88 0.08 3.12
CA ALA A 61 17.81 -1.04 3.15
C ALA A 61 18.24 -1.38 1.72
N LYS A 62 19.56 -1.29 1.47
CA LYS A 62 20.19 -1.57 0.17
C LYS A 62 20.30 -3.05 -0.11
#